data_AF-A0A7X7E524-F1
#
_entry.id   AF-A0A7X7E524-F1
#
_cell.length_a   1.000
_cell.length_b   1.000
_cell.length_c   1.000
_cell.angle_alpha   90.00
_cell.angle_beta   90.00
_cell.angle_gamma   90.00
#
_symmetry.space_group_name_H-M   'P 1'
#
loop_
_entity.id
_entity.type
_entity.pdbx_description
1 polymer ?
#
loop_
_entity_poly.entity_id
_entity_poly.type
_entity_poly.pdbx_seq_one_letter_code
_entity_poly.pdbx_strand_id
1 'polypeptide(L)'
;MELLSLPDNLDTTAFDLFRYWTTEAKKCFPDLSFSILDESKLVTDLKNSLTLAFECLIKEDKKKRNYLRGSYDRGYMYSFIHSNLNLTWYFEYIIKQSREYREISMLSALSRYLENDNLTKILISHEYSTLLKECINLKNYNEEIPELKIDLNTLRVSILHDDSNEYDLFHTAIENIRLIKILDCMKQKFPNFLPEIKNYFSDEQINSFILHNEIAYSKTL
;
A
#
# COMPACT_ATOMS: atom_id res chain seq x y z
N MET A 1 12.59 7.74 -13.95
CA MET A 1 13.75 8.51 -14.47
C MET A 1 14.95 8.12 -13.61
N GLU A 2 16.12 7.86 -14.20
CA GLU A 2 17.31 7.51 -13.40
C GLU A 2 17.96 8.80 -12.91
N LEU A 3 18.05 8.97 -11.58
CA LEU A 3 18.60 10.19 -10.99
C LEU A 3 20.13 10.23 -11.12
N LEU A 4 20.68 11.41 -11.42
CA LEU A 4 22.11 11.56 -11.73
C LEU A 4 23.01 11.67 -10.49
N SER A 5 22.45 12.02 -9.33
CA SER A 5 23.22 12.11 -8.09
C SER A 5 22.36 11.63 -6.93
N LEU A 6 22.83 10.60 -6.24
CA LEU A 6 22.29 10.14 -4.96
C LEU A 6 23.35 10.40 -3.87
N PRO A 7 22.97 10.65 -2.61
CA PRO A 7 23.94 10.78 -1.53
C PRO A 7 24.84 9.54 -1.38
N ASP A 8 26.13 9.71 -1.12
CA ASP A 8 27.08 8.59 -1.03
C ASP A 8 26.88 7.70 0.22
N ASN A 9 26.19 8.22 1.24
CA ASN A 9 25.99 7.58 2.55
C ASN A 9 24.62 6.89 2.68
N LEU A 10 23.95 6.55 1.57
CA LEU A 10 22.60 6.01 1.58
C LEU A 10 22.48 4.69 2.33
N ASP A 11 23.48 3.81 2.19
CA ASP A 11 23.43 2.49 2.81
C ASP A 11 23.38 2.64 4.33
N THR A 12 24.38 3.30 4.92
CA THR A 12 24.44 3.57 6.37
C THR A 12 23.19 4.30 6.85
N THR A 13 22.73 5.32 6.11
CA THR A 13 21.55 6.10 6.46
C THR A 13 20.28 5.24 6.50
N ALA A 14 20.08 4.37 5.50
CA ALA A 14 18.93 3.47 5.45
C ALA A 14 18.92 2.52 6.65
N PHE A 15 20.07 1.95 7.00
CA PHE A 15 20.19 1.06 8.16
C PHE A 15 19.93 1.78 9.48
N ASP A 16 20.50 2.97 9.69
CA ASP A 16 20.33 3.70 10.94
C ASP A 16 18.88 4.18 11.12
N LEU A 17 18.25 4.67 10.05
CA LEU A 17 16.83 5.01 10.04
C LEU A 17 15.96 3.79 10.37
N PHE A 18 16.25 2.63 9.77
CA PHE A 18 15.48 1.42 10.03
C PHE A 18 15.71 0.89 11.45
N ARG A 19 16.93 0.95 11.98
CA ARG A 19 17.23 0.55 13.35
C ARG A 19 16.49 1.43 14.36
N TYR A 20 16.46 2.74 14.13
CA TYR A 20 15.66 3.64 14.95
C TYR A 20 14.17 3.28 14.86
N TRP A 21 13.66 3.19 13.63
CA TRP A 21 12.26 2.89 13.36
C TRP A 21 11.80 1.59 14.03
N THR A 22 12.58 0.52 13.91
CA THR A 22 12.28 -0.78 14.54
C THR A 22 12.34 -0.71 16.06
N THR A 23 13.24 0.08 16.64
CA THR A 23 13.32 0.29 18.09
C THR A 23 12.03 0.94 18.62
N GLU A 24 11.52 1.96 17.92
CA GLU A 24 10.26 2.60 18.29
C GLU A 24 9.05 1.72 18.00
N ALA A 25 9.01 1.04 16.85
CA ALA A 25 7.93 0.14 16.48
C ALA A 25 7.77 -1.03 17.47
N LYS A 26 8.88 -1.61 17.96
CA LYS A 26 8.87 -2.68 18.96
C LYS A 26 8.30 -2.28 20.31
N LYS A 27 8.30 -0.99 20.66
CA LYS A 27 7.62 -0.51 21.88
C LYS A 27 6.11 -0.67 21.78
N CYS A 28 5.56 -0.54 20.58
CA CYS A 28 4.12 -0.68 20.31
C CYS A 28 3.74 -2.10 19.91
N PHE A 29 4.62 -2.81 19.20
CA PHE A 29 4.38 -4.13 18.62
C PHE A 29 5.50 -5.12 18.97
N PRO A 30 5.63 -5.51 20.24
CA PRO A 30 6.74 -6.36 20.70
C PRO A 30 6.71 -7.77 20.11
N ASP A 31 5.52 -8.27 19.76
CA ASP A 31 5.32 -9.64 19.28
C ASP A 31 5.58 -9.82 17.77
N LEU A 32 5.81 -8.73 17.03
CA LEU A 32 6.05 -8.78 15.58
C LEU A 32 7.52 -9.03 15.25
N SER A 33 7.76 -9.75 14.15
CA SER A 33 9.11 -9.98 13.64
C SER A 33 9.53 -8.83 12.72
N PHE A 34 10.65 -8.18 13.02
CA PHE A 34 11.23 -7.13 12.16
C PHE A 34 12.47 -7.64 11.41
N SER A 35 12.49 -8.94 11.09
CA SER A 35 13.58 -9.57 10.35
C SER A 35 13.64 -9.04 8.92
N ILE A 36 14.81 -8.54 8.51
CA ILE A 36 15.08 -8.14 7.13
C ILE A 36 15.60 -9.37 6.39
N LEU A 37 14.91 -9.78 5.32
CA LEU A 37 15.36 -10.89 4.47
C LEU A 37 16.42 -10.43 3.46
N ASP A 38 16.32 -9.18 3.02
CA ASP A 38 17.21 -8.56 2.04
C ASP A 38 17.47 -7.10 2.45
N GLU A 39 18.68 -6.85 2.94
CA GLU A 39 19.11 -5.54 3.39
C GLU A 39 19.19 -4.51 2.25
N SER A 40 19.40 -4.95 1.01
CA SER A 40 19.41 -4.07 -0.16
C SER A 40 18.05 -3.40 -0.40
N LYS A 41 16.98 -3.99 0.14
CA LYS A 41 15.63 -3.42 0.07
C LYS A 41 15.52 -2.11 0.85
N LEU A 42 16.19 -1.97 1.99
CA LEU A 42 16.14 -0.74 2.79
C LEU A 42 16.77 0.44 2.05
N VAL A 43 17.90 0.18 1.39
CA VAL A 43 18.58 1.15 0.53
C VAL A 43 17.69 1.52 -0.64
N THR A 44 17.06 0.53 -1.26
CA THR A 44 16.12 0.72 -2.37
C THR A 44 14.92 1.56 -1.95
N ASP A 45 14.33 1.31 -0.77
CA ASP A 45 13.20 2.08 -0.24
C ASP A 45 13.57 3.56 -0.03
N LEU A 46 14.77 3.83 0.50
CA LEU A 46 15.29 5.18 0.69
C LEU A 46 15.56 5.88 -0.65
N LYS A 47 16.20 5.18 -1.60
CA LYS A 47 16.42 5.69 -2.96
C LYS A 47 15.11 6.01 -3.67
N ASN A 48 14.13 5.13 -3.58
CA ASN A 48 12.81 5.33 -4.15
C ASN A 48 12.10 6.53 -3.50
N SER A 49 12.20 6.67 -2.18
CA SER A 49 11.61 7.80 -1.46
C SER A 49 12.22 9.14 -1.88
N LEU A 50 13.54 9.21 -2.04
CA LEU A 50 14.24 10.38 -2.58
C LEU A 50 13.82 10.69 -4.01
N THR A 51 13.70 9.66 -4.85
CA THR A 51 13.30 9.80 -6.25
C THR A 51 11.89 10.31 -6.40
N LEU A 52 10.94 9.69 -5.70
CA LEU A 52 9.54 10.10 -5.70
C LEU A 52 9.37 11.51 -5.12
N ALA A 53 10.09 11.85 -4.05
CA ALA A 53 10.07 13.20 -3.48
C ALA A 53 10.49 14.24 -4.53
N PHE A 54 11.57 13.98 -5.28
CA PHE A 54 12.01 14.86 -6.35
C PHE A 54 10.99 14.93 -7.50
N GLU A 55 10.51 13.79 -7.99
CA GLU A 55 9.54 13.73 -9.08
C GLU A 55 8.22 14.45 -8.74
N CYS A 56 7.79 14.39 -7.48
CA CYS A 56 6.63 15.16 -7.01
C CYS A 56 6.96 16.65 -6.86
N LEU A 57 8.14 17.00 -6.34
CA LEU A 57 8.60 18.38 -6.18
C LEU A 57 8.71 19.13 -7.52
N ILE A 58 9.13 18.48 -8.61
CA ILE A 58 9.22 19.13 -9.92
C ILE A 58 7.86 19.29 -10.61
N LYS A 59 6.86 18.48 -10.23
CA LYS A 59 5.48 18.58 -10.71
C LYS A 59 4.70 19.67 -9.97
N GLU A 60 5.15 20.07 -8.78
CA GLU A 60 4.61 21.22 -8.06
C GLU A 60 4.79 22.52 -8.84
N ASP A 61 3.84 23.44 -8.67
CA ASP A 61 3.84 24.70 -9.42
C ASP A 61 5.08 25.54 -9.06
N LYS A 62 5.94 25.78 -10.07
CA LYS A 62 7.15 26.60 -9.93
C LYS A 62 6.86 27.98 -9.33
N LYS A 63 5.68 28.57 -9.56
CA LYS A 63 5.31 29.85 -8.94
C LYS A 63 5.10 29.73 -7.44
N LYS A 64 4.53 28.62 -6.95
CA LYS A 64 4.38 28.34 -5.52
C LYS A 64 5.74 28.10 -4.86
N ARG A 65 6.62 27.35 -5.52
CA ARG A 65 8.00 27.09 -5.05
C ARG A 65 8.82 28.38 -4.95
N ASN A 66 8.77 29.24 -5.97
CA ASN A 66 9.49 30.53 -5.99
C ASN A 66 8.98 31.51 -4.92
N TYR A 67 7.69 31.47 -4.58
CA TYR A 67 7.11 32.34 -3.56
C TYR A 67 7.59 31.98 -2.14
N LEU A 68 7.79 30.69 -1.85
CA LEU A 68 8.09 30.21 -0.50
C LEU A 68 9.59 30.24 -0.11
N ARG A 69 10.47 30.72 -1.01
CA ARG A 69 11.95 30.77 -0.86
C ARG A 69 12.58 29.38 -0.62
N GLY A 70 13.88 29.23 -0.93
CA GLY A 70 14.60 27.94 -0.99
C GLY A 70 14.64 27.04 0.28
N SER A 71 13.90 27.36 1.34
CA SER A 71 13.62 26.44 2.45
C SER A 71 12.42 25.51 2.17
N TYR A 72 11.50 25.89 1.29
CA TYR A 72 10.32 25.07 0.97
C TYR A 72 10.71 23.72 0.38
N ASP A 73 11.56 23.72 -0.64
CA ASP A 73 11.94 22.50 -1.35
C ASP A 73 12.63 21.49 -0.41
N ARG A 74 13.53 21.96 0.46
CA ARG A 74 14.15 21.12 1.50
C ARG A 74 13.12 20.56 2.48
N GLY A 75 12.26 21.42 3.02
CA GLY A 75 11.20 21.01 3.94
C GLY A 75 10.26 19.99 3.32
N TYR A 76 9.92 20.17 2.04
CA TYR A 76 9.14 19.24 1.25
C TYR A 76 9.86 17.89 1.12
N MET A 77 11.12 17.89 0.69
CA MET A 77 11.93 16.67 0.56
C MET A 77 11.98 15.90 1.89
N TYR A 78 12.34 16.57 2.99
CA TYR A 78 12.39 15.92 4.31
C TYR A 78 11.06 15.31 4.72
N SER A 79 9.97 16.06 4.58
CA SER A 79 8.63 15.62 4.98
C SER A 79 8.12 14.47 4.11
N PHE A 80 8.41 14.50 2.82
CA PHE A 80 8.01 13.45 1.88
C PHE A 80 8.78 12.16 2.16
N ILE A 81 10.12 12.24 2.24
CA ILE A 81 10.97 11.07 2.53
C ILE A 81 10.54 10.43 3.84
N HIS A 82 10.34 11.25 4.88
CA HIS A 82 9.87 10.82 6.18
C HIS A 82 8.53 10.07 6.07
N SER A 83 7.51 10.71 5.50
CA SER A 83 6.17 10.13 5.42
C SER A 83 6.15 8.85 4.58
N ASN A 84 6.84 8.85 3.45
CA ASN A 84 6.87 7.72 2.52
C ASN A 84 7.59 6.51 3.11
N LEU A 85 8.75 6.72 3.75
CA LEU A 85 9.48 5.63 4.40
C LEU A 85 8.71 5.07 5.60
N ASN A 86 8.15 5.93 6.47
CA ASN A 86 7.40 5.47 7.62
C ASN A 86 6.21 4.62 7.18
N LEU A 87 5.49 5.07 6.15
CA LEU A 87 4.37 4.34 5.58
C LEU A 87 4.82 3.01 4.96
N THR A 88 5.89 3.02 4.16
CA THR A 88 6.42 1.83 3.48
C THR A 88 6.79 0.75 4.49
N TRP A 89 7.57 1.10 5.51
CA TRP A 89 7.99 0.15 6.53
C TRP A 89 6.87 -0.26 7.47
N TYR A 90 5.96 0.65 7.82
CA TYR A 90 4.77 0.29 8.58
C TYR A 90 3.92 -0.73 7.83
N PHE A 91 3.73 -0.51 6.52
CA PHE A 91 2.99 -1.46 5.70
C PHE A 91 3.71 -2.81 5.64
N GLU A 92 5.00 -2.81 5.30
CA GLU A 92 5.78 -4.03 5.11
C GLU A 92 5.93 -4.86 6.38
N TYR A 93 6.25 -4.22 7.51
CA TYR A 93 6.63 -4.93 8.73
C TYR A 93 5.52 -4.99 9.77
N ILE A 94 4.44 -4.22 9.64
CA ILE A 94 3.31 -4.28 10.60
C ILE A 94 2.05 -4.76 9.90
N ILE A 95 1.58 -4.04 8.87
CA ILE A 95 0.32 -4.40 8.20
C ILE A 95 0.40 -5.79 7.56
N LYS A 96 1.47 -6.14 6.85
CA LYS A 96 1.57 -7.48 6.23
C LYS A 96 1.55 -8.64 7.22
N GLN A 97 1.91 -8.39 8.48
CA GLN A 97 1.85 -9.39 9.53
C GLN A 97 0.48 -9.46 10.21
N SER A 98 -0.38 -8.45 10.00
CA SER A 98 -1.73 -8.41 10.55
C SER A 98 -2.59 -9.54 9.99
N ARG A 99 -3.57 -9.97 10.78
CA ARG A 99 -4.51 -11.01 10.39
C ARG A 99 -5.33 -10.57 9.17
N GLU A 100 -5.76 -9.31 9.16
CA GLU A 100 -6.57 -8.71 8.10
C GLU A 100 -5.85 -8.75 6.75
N TYR A 101 -4.56 -8.40 6.72
CA TYR A 101 -3.78 -8.45 5.49
C TYR A 101 -3.58 -9.88 4.97
N ARG A 102 -3.37 -10.85 5.87
CA ARG A 102 -3.27 -12.27 5.50
C ARG A 102 -4.58 -12.78 4.92
N GLU A 103 -5.71 -12.40 5.52
CA GLU A 103 -7.05 -12.72 5.00
C GLU A 103 -7.25 -12.11 3.61
N ILE A 104 -6.90 -10.83 3.39
CA ILE A 104 -6.95 -10.18 2.05
C ILE A 104 -6.07 -10.92 1.03
N SER A 105 -4.85 -11.29 1.43
CA SER A 105 -3.90 -11.99 0.55
C SER A 105 -4.42 -13.38 0.16
N MET A 106 -4.99 -14.11 1.11
CA MET A 106 -5.64 -15.40 0.87
C MET A 106 -6.84 -15.26 -0.08
N LEU A 107 -7.72 -14.28 0.16
CA LEU A 107 -8.88 -14.02 -0.70
C LEU A 107 -8.45 -13.65 -2.12
N SER A 108 -7.39 -12.85 -2.26
CA SER A 108 -6.83 -12.48 -3.58
C SER A 108 -6.23 -13.69 -4.31
N ALA A 109 -5.58 -14.61 -3.58
CA ALA A 109 -5.07 -15.85 -4.15
C ALA A 109 -6.21 -16.79 -4.57
N LEU A 110 -7.26 -16.91 -3.75
CA LEU A 110 -8.45 -17.70 -4.05
C LEU A 110 -9.21 -17.16 -5.25
N SER A 111 -9.44 -15.85 -5.34
CA SER A 111 -10.07 -15.22 -6.51
C SER A 111 -9.30 -15.53 -7.79
N ARG A 112 -7.97 -15.34 -7.80
CA ARG A 112 -7.14 -15.68 -8.97
C ARG A 112 -7.11 -17.16 -9.31
N TYR A 113 -7.13 -18.03 -8.31
CA TYR A 113 -7.17 -19.48 -8.51
C TYR A 113 -8.50 -19.89 -9.15
N LEU A 114 -9.61 -19.37 -8.65
CA LEU A 114 -10.96 -19.70 -9.11
C LEU A 114 -11.28 -19.09 -10.48
N GLU A 115 -10.74 -17.91 -10.80
CA GLU A 115 -10.80 -17.35 -12.16
C GLU A 115 -10.12 -18.23 -13.21
N ASN A 116 -9.14 -19.05 -12.80
CA ASN A 116 -8.35 -19.88 -13.70
C ASN A 116 -8.96 -21.27 -13.99
N ASP A 117 -9.90 -21.75 -13.18
CA ASP A 117 -10.18 -23.19 -13.13
C ASP A 117 -11.60 -23.55 -13.60
N ASN A 118 -11.77 -23.63 -14.92
CA ASN A 118 -12.93 -24.27 -15.56
C ASN A 118 -13.15 -25.71 -15.05
N LEU A 119 -12.10 -26.37 -14.53
CA LEU A 119 -12.17 -27.70 -13.92
C LEU A 119 -12.88 -27.68 -12.56
N THR A 120 -12.63 -26.64 -11.76
CA THR A 120 -13.34 -26.41 -10.48
C THR A 120 -14.83 -26.12 -10.73
N LYS A 121 -15.18 -25.40 -11.80
CA LYS A 121 -16.59 -25.20 -12.22
C LYS A 121 -17.29 -26.51 -12.61
N ILE A 122 -16.59 -27.41 -13.31
CA ILE A 122 -17.11 -28.72 -13.70
C ILE A 122 -17.27 -29.64 -12.47
N LEU A 123 -16.30 -29.64 -11.56
CA LEU A 123 -16.34 -30.44 -10.32
C LEU A 123 -17.42 -29.97 -9.36
N ILE A 124 -17.57 -28.65 -9.17
CA ILE A 124 -18.65 -28.08 -8.35
C ILE A 124 -20.01 -28.35 -9.01
N SER A 125 -20.16 -28.16 -10.33
CA SER A 125 -21.42 -28.48 -11.02
C SER A 125 -21.79 -29.96 -10.92
N HIS A 126 -20.82 -30.86 -11.01
CA HIS A 126 -21.03 -32.30 -10.84
C HIS A 126 -21.47 -32.64 -9.40
N GLU A 127 -20.76 -32.16 -8.38
CA GLU A 127 -21.11 -32.36 -6.96
C GLU A 127 -22.48 -31.75 -6.61
N TYR A 128 -22.75 -30.52 -7.05
CA TYR A 128 -24.03 -29.84 -6.82
C TYR A 128 -25.19 -30.56 -7.50
N SER A 129 -25.00 -31.09 -8.71
CA SER A 129 -26.02 -31.90 -9.43
C SER A 129 -26.29 -33.26 -8.76
N THR A 130 -25.30 -33.80 -8.05
CA THR A 130 -25.40 -35.05 -7.30
C THR A 130 -26.16 -34.79 -5.98
N LEU A 131 -25.80 -33.73 -5.27
CA LEU A 131 -26.47 -33.27 -4.05
C LEU A 131 -27.93 -32.83 -4.29
N LEU A 132 -28.24 -32.17 -5.42
CA LEU A 132 -29.60 -31.76 -5.79
C LEU A 132 -30.50 -32.94 -6.16
N LYS A 133 -29.94 -34.02 -6.73
CA LYS A 133 -30.69 -35.26 -7.00
C LYS A 133 -30.99 -36.04 -5.73
N GLU A 134 -30.14 -35.91 -4.71
CA GLU A 134 -30.33 -36.52 -3.39
C GLU A 134 -31.19 -35.66 -2.46
N CYS A 135 -31.20 -34.33 -2.63
CA CYS A 135 -31.95 -33.38 -1.80
C CYS A 135 -33.19 -32.82 -2.51
N ILE A 136 -34.20 -33.66 -2.74
CA ILE A 136 -35.56 -33.17 -3.01
C ILE A 136 -36.09 -32.54 -1.71
N ASN A 137 -35.81 -31.26 -1.45
CA ASN A 137 -36.62 -30.34 -0.60
C ASN A 137 -36.04 -28.93 -0.36
N LEU A 138 -35.30 -28.34 -1.30
CA LEU A 138 -34.85 -26.93 -1.17
C LEU A 138 -35.55 -26.00 -2.18
N LYS A 139 -36.87 -25.86 -2.05
CA LYS A 139 -37.66 -24.91 -2.87
C LYS A 139 -37.83 -23.51 -2.27
N ASN A 140 -37.30 -23.22 -1.07
CA ASN A 140 -37.64 -22.00 -0.32
C ASN A 140 -36.46 -21.27 0.34
N TYR A 141 -35.24 -21.29 -0.23
CA TYR A 141 -34.17 -20.40 0.25
C TYR A 141 -34.07 -19.20 -0.69
N ASN A 142 -34.41 -18.01 -0.19
CA ASN A 142 -34.23 -16.75 -0.91
C ASN A 142 -32.73 -16.39 -0.88
N GLU A 143 -32.07 -16.49 -2.02
CA GLU A 143 -30.62 -16.31 -2.22
C GLU A 143 -30.26 -14.90 -2.70
N GLU A 144 -30.68 -13.85 -2.00
CA GLU A 144 -30.22 -12.49 -2.32
C GLU A 144 -29.07 -12.08 -1.40
N ILE A 145 -27.84 -12.11 -1.91
CA ILE A 145 -26.68 -11.44 -1.28
C ILE A 145 -26.62 -10.03 -1.86
N PRO A 146 -26.65 -8.99 -1.03
CA PRO A 146 -26.88 -7.67 -1.56
C PRO A 146 -25.56 -6.91 -1.81
N GLU A 147 -25.52 -6.17 -2.92
CA GLU A 147 -24.38 -5.47 -3.52
C GLU A 147 -23.96 -4.23 -2.71
N LEU A 148 -22.66 -3.92 -2.58
CA LEU A 148 -22.18 -2.78 -1.78
C LEU A 148 -21.88 -1.56 -2.66
N LYS A 149 -22.61 -0.47 -2.46
CA LYS A 149 -22.29 0.86 -2.97
C LYS A 149 -21.41 1.62 -1.98
N ILE A 150 -20.26 2.10 -2.45
CA ILE A 150 -19.33 2.89 -1.63
C ILE A 150 -19.56 4.38 -1.89
N ASP A 151 -19.94 5.12 -0.85
CA ASP A 151 -19.88 6.59 -0.88
C ASP A 151 -18.49 7.07 -0.44
N LEU A 152 -17.69 7.48 -1.42
CA LEU A 152 -16.31 7.95 -1.25
C LEU A 152 -16.20 9.22 -0.39
N ASN A 153 -17.29 9.99 -0.24
CA ASN A 153 -17.28 11.24 0.52
C ASN A 153 -17.56 11.03 2.01
N THR A 154 -18.14 9.89 2.40
CA THR A 154 -18.53 9.62 3.80
C THR A 154 -17.98 8.32 4.37
N LEU A 155 -17.24 7.52 3.57
CA LEU A 155 -16.78 6.16 3.93
C LEU A 155 -17.92 5.28 4.47
N ARG A 156 -19.16 5.53 4.03
CA ARG A 156 -20.32 4.70 4.35
C ARG A 156 -20.56 3.73 3.21
N VAL A 157 -20.79 2.48 3.57
CA VAL A 157 -21.16 1.43 2.61
C VAL A 157 -22.64 1.17 2.75
N SER A 158 -23.38 1.25 1.65
CA SER A 158 -24.81 0.97 1.59
C SER A 158 -25.07 -0.18 0.62
N ILE A 159 -26.06 -0.99 0.97
CA ILE A 159 -26.39 -2.23 0.32
C ILE A 159 -27.47 -1.98 -0.76
N LEU A 160 -27.29 -2.44 -2.00
CA LEU A 160 -28.24 -2.40 -3.11
C LEU A 160 -28.51 -3.82 -3.65
N HIS A 161 -29.68 -4.06 -4.21
CA HIS A 161 -30.05 -5.35 -4.82
C HIS A 161 -29.99 -5.22 -6.35
N ASP A 162 -29.29 -6.11 -7.03
CA ASP A 162 -29.42 -6.29 -8.48
C ASP A 162 -29.46 -7.79 -8.83
N ASP A 163 -30.41 -8.17 -9.68
CA ASP A 163 -30.98 -9.52 -9.82
C ASP A 163 -30.44 -10.31 -11.04
N SER A 164 -29.20 -10.06 -11.49
CA SER A 164 -28.73 -10.69 -12.73
C SER A 164 -27.35 -11.35 -12.63
N ASN A 165 -27.38 -12.69 -12.75
CA ASN A 165 -26.30 -13.69 -12.78
C ASN A 165 -25.80 -14.26 -11.44
N GLU A 166 -26.21 -15.50 -11.14
CA GLU A 166 -25.67 -16.35 -10.05
C GLU A 166 -24.13 -16.49 -10.08
N TYR A 167 -23.51 -16.38 -11.27
CA TYR A 167 -22.06 -16.43 -11.46
C TYR A 167 -21.34 -15.19 -10.88
N ASP A 168 -22.06 -14.08 -10.70
CA ASP A 168 -21.53 -12.81 -10.21
C ASP A 168 -21.64 -12.69 -8.68
N LEU A 169 -22.55 -13.43 -8.05
CA LEU A 169 -22.82 -13.34 -6.60
C LEU A 169 -21.63 -13.73 -5.73
N PHE A 170 -20.93 -14.82 -6.09
CA PHE A 170 -19.79 -15.31 -5.31
C PHE A 170 -18.56 -14.39 -5.46
N HIS A 171 -18.29 -13.92 -6.68
CA HIS A 171 -17.22 -12.95 -6.95
C HIS A 171 -17.50 -11.61 -6.25
N THR A 172 -18.74 -11.13 -6.34
CA THR A 172 -19.20 -9.92 -5.65
C THR A 172 -19.07 -10.07 -4.13
N ALA A 173 -19.43 -11.22 -3.55
CA ALA A 173 -19.25 -11.47 -2.12
C ALA A 173 -17.77 -11.46 -1.69
N ILE A 174 -16.87 -12.06 -2.47
CA ILE A 174 -15.42 -12.03 -2.21
C ILE A 174 -14.88 -10.60 -2.27
N GLU A 175 -15.25 -9.84 -3.30
CA GLU A 175 -14.81 -8.45 -3.46
C GLU A 175 -15.36 -7.54 -2.36
N ASN A 176 -16.62 -7.73 -1.96
CA ASN A 176 -17.23 -7.02 -0.84
C ASN A 176 -16.48 -7.26 0.48
N ILE A 177 -16.17 -8.52 0.79
CA ILE A 177 -15.38 -8.87 1.98
C ILE A 177 -13.98 -8.26 1.89
N ARG A 178 -13.34 -8.34 0.72
CA ARG A 178 -12.02 -7.76 0.46
C ARG A 178 -12.03 -6.24 0.69
N LEU A 179 -13.04 -5.53 0.18
CA LEU A 179 -13.18 -4.08 0.35
C LEU A 179 -13.38 -3.67 1.81
N ILE A 180 -14.22 -4.39 2.56
CA ILE A 180 -14.40 -4.16 4.01
C ILE A 180 -13.06 -4.30 4.74
N LYS A 181 -12.31 -5.37 4.44
CA LYS A 181 -11.01 -5.62 5.07
C LYS A 181 -9.96 -4.56 4.70
N ILE A 182 -9.95 -4.09 3.46
CA ILE A 182 -9.10 -2.97 3.03
C ILE A 182 -9.45 -1.71 3.84
N LEU A 183 -10.74 -1.39 3.99
CA LEU A 183 -11.19 -0.25 4.77
C LEU A 183 -10.78 -0.36 6.23
N ASP A 184 -10.85 -1.55 6.84
CA ASP A 184 -10.42 -1.76 8.22
C ASP A 184 -8.90 -1.60 8.39
N CYS A 185 -8.09 -2.03 7.41
CA CYS A 185 -6.66 -1.71 7.37
C CYS A 185 -6.40 -0.20 7.25
N MET A 186 -7.20 0.51 6.44
CA MET A 186 -7.04 1.96 6.21
C MET A 186 -7.50 2.82 7.39
N LYS A 187 -8.44 2.35 8.22
CA LYS A 187 -8.91 3.06 9.43
C LYS A 187 -7.86 3.10 10.55
N GLN A 188 -6.86 2.23 10.51
CA GLN A 188 -5.81 2.22 11.53
C GLN A 188 -4.97 3.49 11.42
N LYS A 189 -4.85 4.25 12.51
CA LYS A 189 -3.93 5.38 12.56
C LYS A 189 -2.52 4.86 12.35
N PHE A 190 -1.76 5.48 11.44
CA PHE A 190 -0.37 5.17 11.20
C PHE A 190 0.48 5.90 12.26
N PRO A 191 0.96 5.22 13.32
CA PRO A 191 1.92 5.81 14.22
C PRO A 191 3.19 6.21 13.46
N ASN A 192 3.77 7.32 13.90
CA ASN A 192 5.05 7.79 13.39
C ASN A 192 6.18 7.21 14.25
N PHE A 193 7.03 6.39 13.64
CA PHE A 193 8.20 5.79 14.30
C PHE A 193 9.52 6.30 13.75
N LEU A 194 9.51 7.07 12.65
CA LEU A 194 10.72 7.60 12.05
C LEU A 194 11.22 8.86 12.80
N PRO A 195 12.55 9.00 12.98
CA PRO A 195 13.14 10.22 13.49
C PRO A 195 13.07 11.33 12.43
N GLU A 196 13.38 12.57 12.81
CA GLU A 196 13.44 13.67 11.85
C GLU A 196 14.54 13.44 10.79
N ILE A 197 14.16 13.37 9.51
CA ILE A 197 15.07 13.09 8.39
C ILE A 197 16.19 14.13 8.24
N LYS A 198 15.95 15.38 8.67
CA LYS A 198 16.94 16.46 8.66
C LYS A 198 18.20 16.16 9.50
N ASN A 199 18.15 15.17 10.39
CA ASN A 199 19.30 14.73 11.18
C ASN A 199 20.22 13.77 10.42
N TYR A 200 19.78 13.26 9.27
CA TYR A 200 20.47 12.25 8.46
C TYR A 200 20.96 12.78 7.11
N PHE A 201 20.35 13.86 6.63
CA PHE A 201 20.79 14.57 5.43
C PHE A 201 21.01 16.03 5.75
N SER A 202 22.17 16.56 5.36
CA SER A 202 22.45 17.98 5.49
C SER A 202 21.64 18.79 4.46
N ASP A 203 21.39 20.04 4.77
CA ASP A 203 20.72 20.96 3.85
C ASP A 203 21.50 21.12 2.54
N GLU A 204 22.84 21.10 2.59
CA GLU A 204 23.68 21.12 1.39
C GLU A 204 23.51 19.85 0.56
N GLN A 205 23.41 18.67 1.19
CA GLN A 205 23.20 17.40 0.49
C GLN A 205 21.86 17.40 -0.27
N ILE A 206 20.77 17.80 0.39
CA ILE A 206 19.45 17.86 -0.24
C ILE A 206 19.39 18.94 -1.33
N ASN A 207 19.95 20.12 -1.07
CA ASN A 207 19.99 21.18 -2.10
C ASN A 207 20.82 20.75 -3.32
N SER A 208 21.98 20.15 -3.09
CA SER A 208 22.81 19.61 -4.16
C SER A 208 22.05 18.56 -4.97
N PHE A 209 21.37 17.63 -4.29
CA PHE A 209 20.54 16.61 -4.93
C PHE A 209 19.44 17.22 -5.80
N ILE A 210 18.71 18.22 -5.30
CA ILE A 210 17.65 18.90 -6.07
C ILE A 210 18.26 19.59 -7.30
N LEU A 211 19.31 20.41 -7.12
CA LEU A 211 19.91 21.20 -8.19
C LEU A 211 20.47 20.32 -9.33
N HIS A 212 21.21 19.25 -8.98
CA HIS A 212 21.78 18.33 -9.98
C HIS A 212 20.69 17.65 -10.81
N ASN A 213 19.61 17.21 -10.16
CA ASN A 213 18.52 16.52 -10.85
C ASN A 213 17.58 17.49 -11.59
N GLU A 214 17.44 18.75 -11.18
CA GLU A 214 16.71 19.76 -11.95
C GLU A 214 17.45 20.13 -13.26
N ILE A 215 18.79 20.23 -13.20
CA ILE A 215 19.63 20.44 -14.40
C ILE A 215 19.51 19.23 -15.34
N ALA A 216 19.45 18.01 -14.80
CA ALA A 216 19.25 16.80 -15.58
C ALA A 216 17.86 16.81 -16.28
N TYR A 217 16.82 17.07 -15.50
CA TYR A 217 15.42 17.07 -15.94
C TYR A 217 15.16 18.09 -17.05
N SER A 218 15.72 19.29 -16.91
CA SER A 218 15.59 20.36 -17.92
C SER A 218 16.28 20.08 -19.24
N LYS A 219 17.25 19.15 -19.29
CA LYS A 219 17.91 18.71 -20.55
C LYS A 219 17.15 17.60 -21.28
N THR A 220 16.20 16.94 -20.60
CA THR A 220 15.39 15.83 -21.16
C THR A 220 14.02 16.26 -21.68
N LEU A 221 13.65 17.54 -21.53
CA LEU A 221 12.45 18.17 -22.12
C LEU A 221 12.82 18.92 -23.41
#